data_AF-A0A972ZM76-F1
#
_entry.id   AF-A0A972ZM76-F1
#
_cell.length_a   1.000
_cell.length_b   1.000
_cell.length_c   1.000
_cell.angle_alpha   90.00
_cell.angle_beta   90.00
_cell.angle_gamma   90.00
#
_symmetry.space_group_name_H-M   'P 1'
#
loop_
_entity.id
_entity.type
_entity.pdbx_description
1 polymer ?
#
loop_
_entity_poly.entity_id
_entity_poly.type
_entity_poly.pdbx_seq_one_letter_code
_entity_poly.pdbx_strand_id
1 'polypeptide(L)'
;MADRARTHTAARLDELLVSLSDAEEGGLKLDTLVAYALAGADLRTETLRDVMTEGSFSLDVAGELLDDRPPPFSRTLDAAIPGENIVLATYSNKRNQWAAVQREADGREFMAWAATEPLARRVAALQAYSERQAEPVANLPEEKPLPSLKSIEPETLQSDADLPRAEEPMVKKITRGARPNAPEWRIKF
;
A
#
# COMPACT_ATOMS: atom_id res chain seq x y z
N MET A 1 -13.96 21.85 -16.36
CA MET A 1 -12.99 22.11 -15.26
C MET A 1 -12.33 20.82 -14.76
N ALA A 2 -13.07 19.74 -14.52
CA ALA A 2 -12.51 18.45 -14.07
C ALA A 2 -11.42 17.87 -15.00
N ASP A 3 -11.56 18.05 -16.31
CA ASP A 3 -10.62 17.49 -17.31
C ASP A 3 -9.21 18.12 -17.20
N ARG A 4 -9.13 19.45 -17.06
CA ARG A 4 -7.86 20.18 -16.92
C ARG A 4 -7.14 19.87 -15.60
N ALA A 5 -7.89 19.58 -14.53
CA ALA A 5 -7.32 19.18 -13.25
C ALA A 5 -6.70 17.77 -13.33
N ARG A 6 -7.37 16.82 -14.02
CA ARG A 6 -6.86 15.46 -14.22
C ARG A 6 -5.58 15.43 -15.05
N THR A 7 -5.52 16.16 -16.16
CA THR A 7 -4.32 16.24 -17.01
C THR A 7 -3.10 16.77 -16.25
N HIS A 8 -3.30 17.76 -15.38
CA HIS A 8 -2.23 18.35 -14.58
C HIS A 8 -1.72 17.41 -13.48
N THR A 9 -2.60 16.60 -12.89
CA THR A 9 -2.23 15.60 -11.88
C THR A 9 -1.43 14.45 -12.50
N ALA A 10 -1.82 13.98 -13.68
CA ALA A 10 -1.11 12.93 -14.41
C ALA A 10 0.32 13.36 -14.80
N ALA A 11 0.47 14.56 -15.38
CA ALA A 11 1.80 15.08 -15.74
C ALA A 11 2.75 15.21 -14.54
N ARG A 12 2.23 15.60 -13.37
CA ARG A 12 3.03 15.67 -12.13
C ARG A 12 3.39 14.29 -11.57
N LEU A 13 2.53 13.30 -11.76
CA LEU A 13 2.83 11.93 -11.35
C LEU A 13 3.94 11.34 -12.22
N ASP A 14 3.93 11.60 -13.53
CA ASP A 14 5.00 11.18 -14.42
C ASP A 14 6.35 11.81 -14.03
N GLU A 15 6.38 13.11 -13.72
CA GLU A 15 7.58 13.79 -13.21
C GLU A 15 8.08 13.20 -11.88
N LEU A 16 7.16 12.84 -10.98
CA LEU A 16 7.50 12.17 -9.72
C LEU A 16 8.08 10.77 -9.95
N LEU A 17 7.50 9.99 -10.86
CA LEU A 17 7.98 8.65 -11.20
C LEU A 17 9.41 8.70 -11.74
N VAL A 18 9.71 9.67 -12.62
CA VAL A 18 11.08 9.93 -13.09
C VAL A 18 11.99 10.30 -11.91
N SER A 19 11.56 11.24 -11.07
CA SER A 19 12.34 11.69 -9.91
C SER A 19 12.67 10.56 -8.93
N LEU A 20 11.74 9.65 -8.67
CA LEU A 20 11.95 8.49 -7.79
C LEU A 20 12.84 7.42 -8.43
N SER A 21 12.73 7.19 -9.74
CA SER A 21 13.53 6.22 -10.50
C SER A 21 15.00 6.64 -10.57
N ASP A 22 15.25 7.94 -10.76
CA ASP A 22 16.59 8.50 -10.96
C ASP A 22 17.28 8.91 -9.65
N ALA A 23 16.55 8.96 -8.54
CA ALA A 23 17.11 9.31 -7.24
C ALA A 23 18.13 8.26 -6.76
N GLU A 24 19.30 8.73 -6.33
CA GLU A 24 20.32 7.88 -5.70
C GLU A 24 19.92 7.46 -4.28
N GLU A 25 19.16 8.31 -3.59
CA GLU A 25 18.65 8.06 -2.24
C GLU A 25 17.26 8.67 -2.03
N GLY A 26 16.57 8.18 -1.00
CA GLY A 26 15.31 8.77 -0.55
C GLY A 26 15.51 10.08 0.22
N GLY A 27 14.46 10.87 0.38
CA GLY A 27 14.55 12.15 1.09
C GLY A 27 13.20 12.80 1.34
N LEU A 28 13.18 13.79 2.23
CA LEU A 28 11.96 14.50 2.62
C LEU A 28 11.24 15.10 1.40
N LYS A 29 11.98 15.67 0.46
CA LYS A 29 11.41 16.20 -0.80
C LYS A 29 10.61 15.13 -1.56
N LEU A 30 11.16 13.93 -1.73
CA LEU A 30 10.49 12.84 -2.43
C LEU A 30 9.29 12.34 -1.62
N ASP A 31 9.43 12.21 -0.30
CA ASP A 31 8.36 11.80 0.60
C ASP A 31 7.15 12.75 0.53
N THR A 32 7.40 14.06 0.50
CA THR A 32 6.36 15.09 0.35
C THR A 32 5.66 15.00 -1.01
N LEU A 33 6.41 14.77 -2.09
CA LEU A 33 5.81 14.63 -3.42
C LEU A 33 4.96 13.36 -3.53
N VAL A 34 5.37 12.25 -2.92
CA VAL A 34 4.57 11.02 -2.83
C VAL A 34 3.29 11.27 -2.03
N ALA A 35 3.40 11.89 -0.85
CA ALA A 35 2.24 12.23 -0.03
C ALA A 35 1.24 13.12 -0.80
N TYR A 36 1.74 14.12 -1.52
CA TYR A 36 0.92 14.99 -2.36
C TYR A 36 0.24 14.23 -3.50
N ALA A 37 0.96 13.33 -4.18
CA ALA A 37 0.39 12.52 -5.27
C ALA A 37 -0.73 11.58 -4.77
N LEU A 38 -0.62 11.07 -3.55
CA LEU A 38 -1.61 10.18 -2.93
C LEU A 38 -2.82 10.92 -2.36
N ALA A 39 -2.63 12.13 -1.82
CA ALA A 39 -3.70 12.91 -1.19
C ALA A 39 -4.72 13.47 -2.20
N GLY A 40 -4.38 13.55 -3.49
CA GLY A 40 -5.32 14.00 -4.53
C GLY A 40 -5.80 15.45 -4.33
N ALA A 41 -7.05 15.74 -4.70
CA ALA A 41 -7.65 17.08 -4.69
C ALA A 41 -8.34 17.44 -3.35
N ASP A 42 -7.69 17.13 -2.23
CA ASP A 42 -8.16 17.56 -0.91
C ASP A 42 -7.83 19.06 -0.67
N LEU A 43 -8.61 19.75 0.16
CA LEU A 43 -8.46 21.21 0.37
C LEU A 43 -7.09 21.58 0.98
N ARG A 44 -6.50 20.68 1.77
CA ARG A 44 -5.13 20.84 2.32
C ARG A 44 -4.06 20.72 1.23
N THR A 45 -4.29 19.89 0.22
CA THR A 45 -3.42 19.80 -0.95
C THR A 45 -3.60 20.97 -1.90
N GLU A 46 -4.74 21.68 -1.92
CA GLU A 46 -4.86 22.94 -2.66
C GLU A 46 -3.96 24.05 -2.08
N THR A 47 -3.92 24.20 -0.76
CA THR A 47 -2.97 25.14 -0.13
C THR A 47 -1.52 24.73 -0.40
N LEU A 48 -1.18 23.45 -0.29
CA LEU A 48 0.16 22.96 -0.63
C LEU A 48 0.47 23.15 -2.13
N ARG A 49 -0.53 22.98 -3.00
CA ARG A 49 -0.42 23.18 -4.44
C ARG A 49 -0.10 24.63 -4.75
N ASP A 50 -0.81 25.58 -4.16
CA ASP A 50 -0.60 27.00 -4.40
C ASP A 50 0.78 27.42 -3.89
N VAL A 51 1.16 26.96 -2.69
CA VAL A 51 2.49 27.17 -2.10
C VAL A 51 3.62 26.61 -2.97
N MET A 52 3.44 25.43 -3.57
CA MET A 52 4.44 24.82 -4.47
C MET A 52 4.45 25.43 -5.88
N THR A 53 3.33 25.99 -6.36
CA THR A 53 3.19 26.49 -7.74
C THR A 53 3.59 27.97 -7.86
N GLU A 54 3.41 28.77 -6.80
CA GLU A 54 3.80 30.18 -6.76
C GLU A 54 5.29 30.41 -6.44
N GLY A 55 6.09 29.35 -6.33
CA GLY A 55 7.56 29.41 -6.23
C GLY A 55 8.12 30.12 -4.99
N SER A 56 7.27 30.46 -4.02
CA SER A 56 7.62 31.39 -2.93
C SER A 56 8.08 30.70 -1.65
N PHE A 57 7.94 29.37 -1.55
CA PHE A 57 8.26 28.62 -0.33
C PHE A 57 8.97 27.30 -0.63
N SER A 58 9.94 26.95 0.21
CA SER A 58 10.58 25.63 0.13
C SER A 58 9.61 24.54 0.63
N LEU A 59 9.78 23.31 0.11
CA LEU A 59 9.06 22.13 0.58
C LEU A 59 9.21 21.90 2.10
N ASP A 60 10.32 22.35 2.67
CA ASP A 60 10.55 22.29 4.13
C ASP A 60 9.58 23.22 4.88
N VAL A 61 9.35 24.43 4.36
CA VAL A 61 8.40 25.38 4.93
C VAL A 61 6.96 24.90 4.77
N ALA A 62 6.63 24.28 3.64
CA ALA A 62 5.31 23.69 3.42
C ALA A 62 5.03 22.50 4.37
N GLY A 63 6.05 21.69 4.67
CA GLY A 63 5.96 20.59 5.64
C GLY A 63 5.77 21.07 7.09
N GLU A 64 6.45 22.15 7.48
CA GLU A 64 6.25 22.78 8.80
C GLU A 64 4.87 23.46 8.90
N LEU A 65 4.34 24.02 7.81
CA LEU A 65 3.02 24.68 7.80
C LEU A 65 1.85 23.70 8.01
N LEU A 66 2.01 22.44 7.57
CA LEU A 66 0.97 21.43 7.69
C LEU A 66 1.02 20.63 9.00
N ASP A 67 2.04 20.86 9.84
CA ASP A 67 2.27 20.18 11.12
C ASP A 67 2.21 18.64 11.04
N ASP A 68 2.42 18.10 9.85
CA ASP A 68 2.33 16.68 9.54
C ASP A 68 3.47 16.33 8.58
N ARG A 69 4.50 15.68 9.11
CA ARG A 69 5.61 15.21 8.28
C ARG A 69 5.14 14.00 7.49
N PRO A 70 5.33 13.98 6.15
CA PRO A 70 4.91 12.83 5.38
C PRO A 70 5.63 11.57 5.86
N PRO A 71 4.98 10.40 5.81
CA PRO A 71 5.65 9.13 6.03
C PRO A 71 6.92 9.03 5.17
N PRO A 72 8.00 8.38 5.65
CA PRO A 72 9.26 8.30 4.92
C PRO A 72 9.21 7.30 3.75
N PHE A 73 8.28 7.50 2.81
CA PHE A 73 7.96 6.61 1.68
C PHE A 73 9.20 6.14 0.90
N SER A 74 10.13 7.05 0.61
CA SER A 74 11.34 6.79 -0.17
C SER A 74 12.51 6.23 0.64
N ARG A 75 12.38 6.16 1.98
CA ARG A 75 13.49 5.82 2.89
C ARG A 75 13.24 4.58 3.74
N THR A 76 11.99 4.16 3.93
CA THR A 76 11.66 2.93 4.67
C THR A 76 10.70 2.05 3.89
N LEU A 77 10.78 0.74 4.14
CA LEU A 77 9.84 -0.26 3.62
C LEU A 77 8.49 -0.19 4.33
N ASP A 78 8.45 0.27 5.58
CA ASP A 78 7.24 0.29 6.42
C ASP A 78 6.20 1.35 5.98
N ALA A 79 6.63 2.35 5.21
CA ALA A 79 5.78 3.40 4.68
C ALA A 79 5.21 2.98 3.31
N ALA A 80 4.40 1.93 3.30
CA ALA A 80 3.73 1.47 2.07
C ALA A 80 2.67 2.48 1.61
N ILE A 81 2.44 2.54 0.30
CA ILE A 81 1.35 3.35 -0.26
C ILE A 81 0.05 2.53 -0.34
N PRO A 82 -1.14 3.17 -0.39
CA PRO A 82 -2.40 2.45 -0.52
C PRO A 82 -2.45 1.53 -1.75
N GLY A 83 -2.85 0.27 -1.54
CA GLY A 83 -2.93 -0.74 -2.60
C GLY A 83 -1.56 -1.31 -3.03
N GLU A 84 -0.48 -1.02 -2.31
CA GLU A 84 0.81 -1.66 -2.55
C GLU A 84 0.75 -3.17 -2.30
N ASN A 85 1.14 -3.94 -3.30
CA ASN A 85 1.20 -5.39 -3.35
C ASN A 85 2.45 -5.82 -4.14
N ILE A 86 3.61 -5.62 -3.51
CA ILE A 86 4.90 -6.00 -4.07
C ILE A 86 5.08 -7.50 -3.97
N VAL A 87 5.12 -8.17 -5.13
CA VAL A 87 5.28 -9.63 -5.24
C VAL A 87 6.74 -10.06 -5.41
N LEU A 88 7.61 -9.13 -5.80
CA LEU A 88 9.04 -9.36 -5.95
C LEU A 88 9.81 -8.07 -5.66
N ALA A 89 10.91 -8.17 -4.92
CA ALA A 89 11.95 -7.15 -4.83
C ALA A 89 13.32 -7.83 -4.89
N THR A 90 14.21 -7.37 -5.77
CA THR A 90 15.52 -8.00 -5.96
C THR A 90 16.58 -6.99 -6.38
N TYR A 91 17.81 -7.20 -5.93
CA TYR A 91 18.93 -6.36 -6.33
C TYR A 91 19.68 -6.96 -7.53
N SER A 92 19.95 -6.14 -8.54
CA SER A 92 20.73 -6.54 -9.71
C SER A 92 22.15 -5.98 -9.64
N ASN A 93 23.12 -6.87 -9.43
CA ASN A 93 24.55 -6.50 -9.50
C ASN A 93 24.94 -5.94 -10.88
N LYS A 94 24.28 -6.36 -11.97
CA LYS A 94 24.57 -5.89 -13.33
C LYS A 94 24.16 -4.43 -13.53
N ARG A 95 23.05 -4.01 -12.92
CA ARG A 95 22.52 -2.64 -13.04
C ARG A 95 22.88 -1.74 -11.86
N ASN A 96 23.43 -2.32 -10.78
CA ASN A 96 23.66 -1.65 -9.51
C ASN A 96 22.36 -1.02 -8.96
N GLN A 97 21.22 -1.68 -9.15
CA GLN A 97 19.88 -1.17 -8.87
C GLN A 97 18.98 -2.26 -8.30
N TRP A 98 17.98 -1.83 -7.54
CA TRP A 98 16.86 -2.65 -7.11
C TRP A 98 15.77 -2.67 -8.17
N ALA A 99 15.20 -3.85 -8.40
CA ALA A 99 13.95 -4.04 -9.12
C ALA A 99 12.84 -4.38 -8.14
N ALA A 100 11.63 -3.85 -8.37
CA ALA A 100 10.44 -4.28 -7.68
C ALA A 100 9.30 -4.54 -8.68
N VAL A 101 8.43 -5.50 -8.36
CA VAL A 101 7.24 -5.83 -9.14
C VAL A 101 6.00 -5.70 -8.27
N GLN A 102 5.11 -4.78 -8.64
CA GLN A 102 3.77 -4.62 -8.10
C GLN A 102 2.80 -5.46 -8.92
N ARG A 103 1.86 -6.16 -8.25
CA ARG A 103 0.79 -6.90 -8.94
C ARG A 103 -0.59 -6.40 -8.53
N GLU A 104 -1.41 -6.07 -9.52
CA GLU A 104 -2.80 -5.66 -9.35
C GLU A 104 -3.75 -6.84 -9.18
N ALA A 105 -4.98 -6.57 -8.71
CA ALA A 105 -5.99 -7.60 -8.47
C ALA A 105 -6.44 -8.31 -9.77
N ASP A 106 -6.32 -7.64 -10.91
CA ASP A 106 -6.58 -8.20 -12.25
C ASP A 106 -5.40 -9.01 -12.81
N GLY A 107 -4.29 -9.10 -12.07
CA GLY A 107 -3.09 -9.82 -12.44
C GLY A 107 -2.08 -9.02 -13.28
N ARG A 108 -2.35 -7.76 -13.62
CA ARG A 108 -1.35 -6.89 -14.27
C ARG A 108 -0.16 -6.66 -13.36
N GLU A 109 1.03 -6.56 -13.96
CA GLU A 109 2.29 -6.38 -13.25
C GLU A 109 3.00 -5.10 -13.69
N PHE A 110 3.54 -4.38 -12.72
CA PHE A 110 4.29 -3.14 -12.92
C PHE A 110 5.68 -3.32 -12.32
N MET A 111 6.70 -3.29 -13.18
CA MET A 111 8.10 -3.46 -12.78
C MET A 111 8.83 -2.12 -12.86
N ALA A 112 9.52 -1.77 -11.79
CA ALA A 112 10.35 -0.57 -11.74
C ALA A 112 11.76 -0.86 -11.22
N TRP A 113 12.69 0.02 -11.58
CA TRP A 113 14.08 0.01 -11.15
C TRP A 113 14.40 1.31 -10.40
N ALA A 114 15.20 1.23 -9.34
CA ALA A 114 15.72 2.41 -8.65
C ALA A 114 17.01 2.08 -7.87
N ALA A 115 17.68 3.11 -7.34
CA ALA A 115 18.91 2.94 -6.57
C ALA A 115 18.74 2.16 -5.25
N THR A 116 17.57 2.27 -4.62
CA THR A 116 17.26 1.62 -3.32
C THR A 116 15.98 0.79 -3.39
N GLU A 117 15.84 -0.21 -2.50
CA GLU A 117 14.63 -1.03 -2.44
C GLU A 117 13.35 -0.21 -2.19
N PRO A 118 13.30 0.72 -1.21
CA PRO A 118 12.11 1.56 -1.00
C PRO A 118 11.74 2.37 -2.24
N LEU A 119 12.71 2.96 -2.95
CA LEU A 119 12.45 3.70 -4.18
C LEU A 119 11.86 2.79 -5.26
N ALA A 120 12.46 1.62 -5.50
CA ALA A 120 11.99 0.70 -6.56
C ALA A 120 10.54 0.25 -6.30
N ARG A 121 10.22 -0.09 -5.04
CA ARG A 121 8.86 -0.43 -4.63
C ARG A 121 7.88 0.73 -4.87
N ARG A 122 8.28 1.96 -4.52
CA ARG A 122 7.42 3.15 -4.62
C ARG A 122 7.15 3.50 -6.07
N VAL A 123 8.16 3.41 -6.94
CA VAL A 123 7.97 3.59 -8.39
C VAL A 123 7.00 2.54 -8.95
N ALA A 124 7.21 1.25 -8.64
CA ALA A 124 6.34 0.18 -9.14
C ALA A 124 4.88 0.35 -8.66
N ALA A 125 4.69 0.67 -7.38
CA ALA A 125 3.36 0.87 -6.80
C ALA A 125 2.68 2.14 -7.33
N LEU A 126 3.40 3.24 -7.53
CA LEU A 126 2.85 4.48 -8.09
C LEU A 126 2.53 4.38 -9.59
N GLN A 127 3.28 3.57 -10.35
CA GLN A 127 2.93 3.24 -11.74
C GLN A 127 1.56 2.55 -11.80
N ALA A 128 1.37 1.53 -10.97
CA ALA A 128 0.08 0.85 -10.89
C ALA A 128 -1.05 1.76 -10.39
N TYR A 129 -0.74 2.64 -9.42
CA TYR A 129 -1.68 3.67 -8.97
C TYR A 129 -2.09 4.61 -10.10
N SER A 130 -1.15 5.07 -10.94
CA SER A 130 -1.43 5.94 -12.10
C SER A 130 -2.43 5.30 -13.06
N GLU A 131 -2.17 4.04 -13.45
CA GLU A 131 -3.04 3.31 -14.39
C GLU A 131 -4.45 3.12 -13.82
N ARG A 132 -4.59 2.80 -12.52
CA ARG A 132 -5.90 2.70 -11.87
C ARG A 132 -6.68 4.02 -11.89
N GLN A 133 -5.99 5.15 -11.81
CA GLN A 133 -6.62 6.48 -11.87
C GLN A 133 -6.97 6.90 -13.30
N ALA A 134 -6.25 6.37 -14.30
CA ALA A 134 -6.47 6.63 -15.72
C ALA A 134 -7.62 5.80 -16.30
N GLU A 135 -7.90 4.63 -15.75
CA GLU A 135 -9.04 3.82 -16.18
C GLU A 135 -10.37 4.52 -15.87
N PRO A 136 -11.21 4.80 -16.89
CA PRO A 136 -12.57 5.21 -16.63
C PRO A 136 -13.26 4.07 -15.87
N VAL A 137 -14.05 4.40 -14.85
CA VAL A 137 -14.92 3.46 -14.12
C VAL A 137 -15.99 2.95 -15.09
N ALA A 138 -15.60 2.10 -16.03
CA ALA A 138 -16.44 1.43 -16.99
C ALA A 138 -16.56 -0.02 -16.51
N ASN A 139 -17.78 -0.37 -16.10
CA ASN A 139 -18.20 -1.66 -15.59
C ASN A 139 -17.80 -2.00 -14.16
N LEU A 140 -18.50 -1.36 -13.20
CA LEU A 140 -19.00 -2.17 -12.09
C LEU A 140 -19.93 -3.23 -12.72
N PRO A 141 -19.71 -4.54 -12.50
CA PRO A 141 -20.75 -5.51 -12.80
C PRO A 141 -22.00 -5.09 -12.01
N GLU A 142 -23.14 -4.97 -12.69
CA GLU A 142 -24.44 -4.77 -12.03
C GLU A 142 -24.50 -5.72 -10.84
N GLU A 143 -24.55 -5.16 -9.62
CA GLU A 143 -24.93 -5.95 -8.45
C GLU A 143 -26.27 -6.58 -8.78
N LYS A 144 -26.25 -7.87 -9.09
CA LYS A 144 -27.45 -8.68 -9.18
C LYS A 144 -28.16 -8.46 -7.84
N PRO A 145 -29.37 -7.87 -7.82
CA PRO A 145 -30.00 -7.54 -6.56
C PRO A 145 -30.07 -8.81 -5.72
N LEU A 146 -29.49 -8.74 -4.52
CA LEU A 146 -29.54 -9.82 -3.54
C LEU A 146 -31.01 -10.27 -3.45
N PRO A 147 -31.31 -11.58 -3.51
CA PRO A 147 -32.65 -12.05 -3.24
C PRO A 147 -33.05 -11.51 -1.86
N SER A 148 -34.12 -10.69 -1.87
CA SER A 148 -34.72 -10.13 -0.67
C SER A 148 -34.96 -11.26 0.34
N LEU A 149 -34.37 -11.15 1.53
CA LEU A 149 -34.66 -12.00 2.69
C LEU A 149 -36.12 -11.77 3.12
N LYS A 150 -37.07 -12.31 2.36
CA LYS A 150 -38.44 -12.51 2.81
C LYS A 150 -38.56 -13.95 3.31
N SER A 151 -38.88 -14.03 4.59
CA SER A 151 -39.42 -15.21 5.28
C SER A 151 -38.47 -16.38 5.46
N ILE A 152 -37.54 -16.24 6.40
CA ILE A 152 -37.21 -17.40 7.25
C ILE A 152 -38.36 -17.48 8.26
N GLU A 153 -39.30 -18.37 8.01
CA GLU A 153 -40.29 -18.76 9.02
C GLU A 153 -39.53 -19.39 10.21
N PRO A 154 -39.90 -19.10 11.46
CA PRO A 154 -39.25 -19.70 12.62
C PRO A 154 -39.58 -21.20 12.64
N GLU A 155 -38.59 -22.03 12.30
CA GLU A 155 -38.65 -23.46 12.57
C GLU A 155 -38.90 -23.67 14.06
N THR A 156 -39.95 -24.42 14.31
CA THR A 156 -40.44 -24.78 15.63
C THR A 156 -39.40 -25.66 16.33
N LEU A 157 -38.98 -25.23 17.52
CA LEU A 157 -38.30 -26.06 18.49
C LEU A 157 -39.20 -27.26 18.83
N GLN A 158 -38.96 -28.40 18.20
CA GLN A 158 -39.39 -29.70 18.72
C GLN A 158 -38.24 -30.28 19.53
N SER A 159 -38.39 -30.15 20.85
CA SER A 159 -37.65 -30.94 21.82
C SER A 159 -38.14 -32.37 21.73
N ASP A 160 -37.31 -33.28 21.23
CA ASP A 160 -37.40 -34.68 21.61
C ASP A 160 -36.08 -35.06 22.28
N ALA A 161 -36.16 -35.11 23.60
CA ALA A 161 -35.22 -35.85 24.41
C ALA A 161 -35.34 -37.32 24.04
N ASP A 162 -34.25 -37.95 23.59
CA ASP A 162 -33.85 -39.23 24.17
C ASP A 162 -32.47 -39.73 23.70
N LEU A 163 -31.72 -40.25 24.68
CA LEU A 163 -30.55 -41.16 24.61
C LEU A 163 -29.14 -40.57 24.40
N PRO A 164 -28.07 -41.28 24.86
CA PRO A 164 -27.87 -41.92 26.15
C PRO A 164 -26.56 -41.45 26.85
N ARG A 165 -26.39 -41.87 28.11
CA ARG A 165 -25.26 -41.54 28.99
C ARG A 165 -24.01 -42.39 28.69
N ALA A 166 -22.84 -41.81 29.03
CA ALA A 166 -21.47 -42.36 29.05
C ALA A 166 -20.69 -42.10 27.73
N GLU A 167 -19.45 -41.62 27.69
CA GLU A 167 -18.32 -41.66 28.63
C GLU A 167 -17.44 -40.41 28.45
N GLU A 168 -16.72 -40.00 29.50
CA GLU A 168 -15.63 -39.00 29.40
C GLU A 168 -14.47 -39.54 28.56
N PRO A 169 -13.79 -38.67 27.79
CA PRO A 169 -12.35 -38.89 27.61
C PRO A 169 -11.50 -37.66 27.92
N MET A 170 -10.62 -37.87 28.90
CA MET A 170 -9.21 -37.48 28.94
C MET A 170 -8.85 -36.02 28.60
N VAL A 171 -8.60 -35.26 29.66
CA VAL A 171 -7.68 -34.12 29.67
C VAL A 171 -6.30 -34.59 29.20
N LYS A 172 -5.96 -34.35 27.93
CA LYS A 172 -4.57 -34.43 27.47
C LYS A 172 -3.81 -33.24 28.06
N LYS A 173 -3.00 -33.52 29.09
CA LYS A 173 -1.90 -32.66 29.52
C LYS A 173 -1.02 -32.36 28.31
N ILE A 174 -1.06 -31.12 27.81
CA ILE A 174 -0.05 -30.64 26.86
C ILE A 174 1.22 -30.43 27.66
N THR A 175 2.12 -31.41 27.56
CA THR A 175 3.51 -31.33 27.97
C THR A 175 4.19 -30.15 27.26
N ARG A 176 4.70 -29.18 28.04
CA ARG A 176 5.73 -28.22 27.61
C ARG A 176 6.95 -29.02 27.15
N GLY A 177 7.12 -29.16 25.84
CA GLY A 177 8.26 -29.81 25.21
C GLY A 177 8.96 -28.85 24.25
N ALA A 178 10.25 -28.65 24.50
CA ALA A 178 11.30 -28.18 23.58
C ALA A 178 11.18 -26.77 22.96
N ARG A 179 11.98 -25.84 23.50
CA ARG A 179 12.48 -24.68 22.75
C ARG A 179 13.44 -25.18 21.67
N PRO A 180 13.31 -24.77 20.40
CA PRO A 180 14.37 -25.00 19.43
C PRO A 180 15.56 -24.06 19.71
N ASN A 181 16.76 -24.64 19.62
CA ASN A 181 18.07 -24.00 19.79
C ASN A 181 18.18 -22.66 19.04
N ALA A 182 18.54 -21.61 19.78
CA ALA A 182 19.07 -20.38 19.19
C ALA A 182 20.54 -20.61 18.78
N PRO A 183 20.98 -20.21 17.57
CA PRO A 183 22.39 -20.31 17.19
C PRO A 183 23.25 -19.25 17.89
N GLU A 184 24.29 -19.72 18.57
CA GLU A 184 25.35 -18.91 19.20
C GLU A 184 26.24 -18.27 18.12
N TRP A 185 26.15 -16.96 17.92
CA TRP A 185 27.22 -16.20 17.28
C TRP A 185 28.05 -15.50 18.35
N ARG A 186 29.26 -16.03 18.57
CA ARG A 186 30.28 -15.46 19.45
C ARG A 186 30.88 -14.21 18.79
N ILE A 187 30.74 -13.07 19.45
CA ILE A 187 31.61 -11.90 19.24
C ILE A 187 32.95 -12.21 19.90
N LYS A 188 34.06 -12.16 19.14
CA LYS A 188 35.41 -12.09 19.71
C LYS A 188 35.85 -10.63 19.67
N PHE A 189 36.30 -10.14 20.82
CA PHE A 189 36.99 -8.87 21.00
C PHE A 189 38.38 -8.90 20.33
#